data_AF-K1RQE5-F1
#
_entry.id   AF-K1RQE5-F1
#
_cell.length_a   1.000
_cell.length_b   1.000
_cell.length_c   1.000
_cell.angle_alpha   90.00
_cell.angle_beta   90.00
_cell.angle_gamma   90.00
#
_symmetry.space_group_name_H-M   'P 1'
#
loop_
_entity.id
_entity.type
_entity.pdbx_description
1 polymer ?
#
loop_
_entity_poly.entity_id
_entity_poly.type
_entity_poly.pdbx_seq_one_letter_code
_entity_poly.pdbx_strand_id
1 'polypeptide(L)'
;MKYADKYPGLTTPDDSYHGIVYAEKFGKLGYITKATSQLMRDLGSIQSPQNAFYVMNGLESLHVRMERHCKNALEIARFLKANDKVAWVDYPDLEDDKYHALAEKYLPNGSCGVLSFAVKGGRDCAVKFMDSLKLCDIETHVADAKTCILHPASHTHRQMTDEQLIEAGVAPDLIRLSVGLENVDDLIADI
;
A
#
# COMPACT_ATOMS: atom_id res chain seq x y z
N MET A 1 14.86 33.35 3.77
CA MET A 1 14.45 31.92 3.81
C MET A 1 15.58 31.08 4.37
N LYS A 2 15.30 30.09 5.23
CA LYS A 2 16.33 29.32 5.97
C LYS A 2 17.13 28.30 5.12
N TYR A 3 16.58 27.84 3.99
CA TYR A 3 17.17 26.74 3.19
C TYR A 3 17.20 27.03 1.67
N ALA A 4 17.43 28.30 1.27
CA ALA A 4 17.35 28.70 -0.13
C ALA A 4 18.28 27.86 -1.05
N ASP A 5 19.51 27.62 -0.63
CA ASP A 5 20.50 26.88 -1.44
C ASP A 5 20.12 25.42 -1.69
N LYS A 6 19.27 24.82 -0.84
CA LYS A 6 18.80 23.43 -1.00
C LYS A 6 17.58 23.32 -1.90
N TYR A 7 16.79 24.38 -2.03
CA TYR A 7 15.53 24.38 -2.77
C TYR A 7 15.45 25.53 -3.77
N PRO A 8 16.47 25.72 -4.64
CA PRO A 8 16.55 26.87 -5.53
C PRO A 8 15.29 27.01 -6.38
N GLY A 9 14.70 25.89 -6.83
CA GLY A 9 13.45 25.91 -7.58
C GLY A 9 12.28 26.61 -6.88
N LEU A 10 12.23 26.68 -5.55
CA LEU A 10 11.18 27.40 -4.81
C LEU A 10 11.62 28.79 -4.36
N THR A 11 12.94 29.03 -4.28
CA THR A 11 13.51 30.18 -3.57
C THR A 11 14.29 31.15 -4.47
N THR A 12 14.45 30.84 -5.76
CA THR A 12 14.98 31.77 -6.77
C THR A 12 13.89 32.15 -7.77
N PRO A 13 14.06 33.26 -8.51
CA PRO A 13 13.16 33.62 -9.60
C PRO A 13 12.99 32.48 -10.61
N ASP A 14 11.74 32.19 -10.97
CA ASP A 14 11.39 31.25 -12.04
C ASP A 14 11.09 32.00 -13.34
N ASP A 15 12.03 31.95 -14.28
CA ASP A 15 11.92 32.63 -15.58
C ASP A 15 10.75 32.10 -16.42
N SER A 16 10.32 30.85 -16.20
CA SER A 16 9.16 30.27 -16.88
C SER A 16 7.81 30.82 -16.39
N TYR A 17 7.85 31.64 -15.32
CA TYR A 17 6.68 32.21 -14.67
C TYR A 17 6.94 33.64 -14.17
N HIS A 18 7.52 34.46 -15.05
CA HIS A 18 7.73 35.91 -14.85
C HIS A 18 8.61 36.27 -13.64
N GLY A 19 9.61 35.44 -13.33
CA GLY A 19 10.57 35.70 -12.26
C GLY A 19 9.97 35.53 -10.86
N ILE A 20 8.85 34.82 -10.74
CA ILE A 20 8.21 34.58 -9.45
C ILE A 20 9.13 33.79 -8.52
N VAL A 21 9.17 34.17 -7.25
CA VAL A 21 9.80 33.35 -6.20
C VAL A 21 8.69 32.70 -5.38
N TYR A 22 8.42 31.42 -5.63
CA TYR A 22 7.24 30.72 -5.08
C TYR A 22 7.17 30.73 -3.55
N ALA A 23 8.29 30.51 -2.88
CA ALA A 23 8.35 30.50 -1.42
C ALA A 23 8.13 31.90 -0.82
N GLU A 24 8.44 32.99 -1.53
CA GLU A 24 8.11 34.35 -1.09
C GLU A 24 6.64 34.66 -1.33
N LYS A 25 6.18 34.40 -2.55
CA LYS A 25 4.83 34.81 -2.99
C LYS A 25 3.72 33.99 -2.33
N PHE A 26 3.92 32.69 -2.17
CA PHE A 26 2.89 31.75 -1.72
C PHE A 26 3.17 31.13 -0.35
N GLY A 27 4.33 31.41 0.26
CA GLY A 27 4.70 30.90 1.58
C GLY A 27 4.56 29.38 1.68
N LYS A 28 3.70 28.91 2.59
CA LYS A 28 3.43 27.48 2.81
C LYS A 28 2.84 26.77 1.57
N LEU A 29 2.19 27.51 0.67
CA LEU A 29 1.62 26.96 -0.56
C LEU A 29 2.63 26.92 -1.72
N GLY A 30 3.85 27.46 -1.55
CA GLY A 30 4.84 27.57 -2.62
C GLY A 30 5.15 26.24 -3.31
N TYR A 31 5.20 25.14 -2.56
CA TYR A 31 5.42 23.80 -3.13
C TYR A 31 4.29 23.36 -4.07
N ILE A 32 3.04 23.37 -3.58
CA ILE A 32 1.91 22.87 -4.38
C ILE A 32 1.63 23.80 -5.55
N THR A 33 1.75 25.12 -5.36
CA THR A 33 1.58 26.08 -6.45
C THR A 33 2.60 25.85 -7.55
N LYS A 34 3.89 25.67 -7.20
CA LYS A 34 4.92 25.36 -8.20
C LYS A 34 4.65 24.03 -8.92
N ALA A 35 4.29 22.99 -8.18
CA ALA A 35 3.97 21.69 -8.77
C ALA A 35 2.81 21.80 -9.78
N THR A 36 1.78 22.60 -9.48
CA THR A 36 0.65 22.82 -10.39
C THR A 36 0.99 23.74 -11.55
N SER A 37 1.65 24.88 -11.33
CA SER A 37 1.89 25.90 -12.36
C SER A 37 2.98 25.52 -13.36
N GLN A 38 3.95 24.70 -12.93
CA GLN A 38 5.08 24.28 -13.75
C GLN A 38 4.99 22.79 -14.10
N LEU A 39 5.07 21.89 -13.12
CA LEU A 39 5.19 20.46 -13.41
C LEU A 39 3.93 19.88 -14.06
N MET A 40 2.75 20.18 -13.54
CA MET A 40 1.49 19.70 -14.13
C MET A 40 1.24 20.32 -15.51
N ARG A 41 1.59 21.60 -15.71
CA ARG A 41 1.51 22.28 -17.00
C ARG A 41 2.41 21.63 -18.05
N ASP A 42 3.67 21.38 -17.69
CA ASP A 42 4.71 20.96 -18.63
C ASP A 42 4.72 19.44 -18.87
N LEU A 43 4.39 18.63 -17.85
CA LEU A 43 4.34 17.18 -17.95
C LEU A 43 2.94 16.62 -18.28
N GLY A 44 1.89 17.45 -18.16
CA GLY A 44 0.53 17.09 -18.56
C GLY A 44 -0.14 16.02 -17.69
N SER A 45 0.33 15.77 -16.46
CA SER A 45 -0.22 14.77 -15.54
C SER A 45 -1.56 15.22 -14.91
N ILE A 46 -2.59 15.38 -15.75
CA ILE A 46 -3.91 15.92 -15.37
C ILE A 46 -4.90 14.77 -15.17
N GLN A 47 -5.67 14.83 -14.08
CA GLN A 47 -6.72 13.84 -13.80
C GLN A 47 -7.96 14.08 -14.68
N SER A 48 -8.52 13.01 -15.24
CA SER A 48 -9.83 13.04 -15.90
C SER A 48 -10.91 13.49 -14.90
N PRO A 49 -11.81 14.44 -15.27
CA PRO A 49 -12.92 14.84 -14.41
C PRO A 49 -13.81 13.66 -13.97
N GLN A 50 -13.99 12.68 -14.85
CA GLN A 50 -14.75 11.47 -14.53
C GLN A 50 -14.06 10.63 -13.45
N ASN A 51 -12.73 10.50 -13.50
CA ASN A 51 -11.97 9.80 -12.46
C ASN A 51 -12.01 10.57 -11.14
N ALA A 52 -12.00 11.90 -11.17
CA ALA A 52 -12.17 12.73 -9.98
C ALA A 52 -13.54 12.48 -9.33
N PHE A 53 -14.60 12.38 -10.14
CA PHE A 53 -15.94 12.01 -9.65
C PHE A 53 -15.94 10.63 -8.97
N TYR A 54 -15.34 9.61 -9.58
CA TYR A 54 -15.27 8.27 -8.95
C TYR A 54 -14.48 8.26 -7.65
N VAL A 55 -13.36 8.99 -7.58
CA VAL A 55 -12.59 9.14 -6.34
C VAL A 55 -13.44 9.82 -5.27
N MET A 56 -14.12 10.92 -5.59
CA MET A 56 -14.99 11.63 -4.64
C MET A 56 -16.08 10.71 -4.09
N ASN A 57 -16.74 9.94 -4.95
CA ASN A 57 -17.76 8.96 -4.54
C ASN A 57 -17.16 7.89 -3.60
N GLY A 58 -15.94 7.41 -3.87
CA GLY A 58 -15.24 6.50 -2.96
C GLY A 58 -14.91 7.13 -1.61
N LEU A 59 -14.52 8.41 -1.57
CA LEU A 59 -14.11 9.11 -0.36
C LEU A 59 -15.24 9.24 0.68
N GLU A 60 -16.50 9.30 0.24
CA GLU A 60 -17.68 9.39 1.13
C GLU A 60 -17.73 8.24 2.15
N SER A 61 -17.26 7.05 1.75
CA SER A 61 -17.25 5.85 2.58
C SER A 61 -15.86 5.48 3.11
N LEU A 62 -14.83 6.33 2.93
CA LEU A 62 -13.45 5.99 3.30
C LEU A 62 -13.32 5.55 4.76
N HIS A 63 -13.90 6.32 5.68
CA HIS A 63 -13.80 6.06 7.12
C HIS A 63 -14.35 4.69 7.53
N VAL A 64 -15.54 4.30 7.04
CA VAL A 64 -16.14 2.99 7.35
C VAL A 64 -15.43 1.83 6.67
N ARG A 65 -14.89 2.04 5.46
CA ARG A 65 -14.12 1.00 4.75
C ARG A 65 -12.79 0.73 5.43
N MET A 66 -12.06 1.78 5.82
CA MET A 66 -10.76 1.61 6.49
C MET A 66 -10.88 0.87 7.82
N GLU A 67 -11.90 1.16 8.63
CA GLU A 67 -12.16 0.42 9.87
C GLU A 67 -12.35 -1.08 9.59
N ARG A 68 -13.17 -1.42 8.58
CA ARG A 68 -13.42 -2.80 8.21
C ARG A 68 -12.17 -3.50 7.67
N HIS A 69 -11.40 -2.84 6.79
CA HIS A 69 -10.14 -3.39 6.27
C HIS A 69 -9.16 -3.73 7.39
N CYS A 70 -8.93 -2.79 8.33
CA CYS A 70 -8.01 -3.01 9.44
C CYS A 70 -8.51 -4.13 10.37
N LYS A 71 -9.81 -4.14 10.70
CA LYS A 71 -10.40 -5.18 11.56
C LYS A 71 -10.25 -6.57 10.93
N ASN A 72 -10.66 -6.73 9.67
CA ASN A 72 -10.58 -8.01 8.98
C ASN A 72 -9.12 -8.48 8.86
N ALA A 73 -8.19 -7.57 8.52
CA ALA A 73 -6.78 -7.91 8.40
C ALA A 73 -6.16 -8.39 9.71
N LEU A 74 -6.48 -7.74 10.84
CA LEU A 74 -6.00 -8.19 12.16
C LEU A 74 -6.55 -9.56 12.54
N GLU A 75 -7.83 -9.82 12.29
CA GLU A 75 -8.46 -11.11 12.57
C GLU A 75 -7.84 -12.23 11.70
N ILE A 76 -7.63 -11.99 10.41
CA ILE A 76 -6.95 -12.92 9.51
C ILE A 76 -5.48 -13.11 9.89
N ALA A 77 -4.75 -12.04 10.24
CA ALA A 77 -3.37 -12.15 10.68
C ALA A 77 -3.22 -13.03 11.92
N ARG A 78 -4.13 -12.90 12.90
CA ARG A 78 -4.18 -13.75 14.09
C ARG A 78 -4.52 -15.19 13.74
N PHE A 79 -5.48 -15.42 12.84
CA PHE A 79 -5.83 -16.76 12.36
C PHE A 79 -4.64 -17.45 11.68
N LEU A 80 -3.98 -16.77 10.74
CA LEU A 80 -2.81 -17.28 10.03
C LEU A 80 -1.67 -17.60 11.00
N LYS A 81 -1.41 -16.71 11.95
CA LYS A 81 -0.34 -16.88 12.94
C LYS A 81 -0.56 -18.06 13.88
N ALA A 82 -1.82 -18.40 14.16
CA ALA A 82 -2.17 -19.56 14.99
C ALA A 82 -2.11 -20.90 14.22
N ASN A 83 -1.96 -20.87 12.89
CA ASN A 83 -2.00 -22.05 12.03
C ASN A 83 -0.61 -22.68 11.84
N ASP A 84 -0.49 -23.98 12.10
CA ASP A 84 0.78 -24.71 12.03
C ASP A 84 1.30 -24.91 10.60
N LYS A 85 0.48 -24.68 9.57
CA LYS A 85 0.90 -24.71 8.15
C LYS A 85 1.48 -23.37 7.69
N VAL A 86 1.34 -22.30 8.47
CA VAL A 86 1.92 -20.99 8.18
C VAL A 86 3.32 -20.92 8.79
N ALA A 87 4.29 -20.42 8.02
CA ALA A 87 5.68 -20.32 8.44
C ALA A 87 5.93 -19.04 9.25
N TRP A 88 5.36 -17.93 8.80
CA TRP A 88 5.46 -16.61 9.43
C TRP A 88 4.34 -15.69 8.92
N VAL A 89 4.05 -14.64 9.70
CA VAL A 89 3.12 -13.55 9.36
C VAL A 89 3.81 -12.23 9.70
N ASP A 90 3.72 -11.24 8.81
CA ASP A 90 4.22 -9.88 8.96
C ASP A 90 3.02 -8.92 8.85
N TYR A 91 2.61 -8.38 10.00
CA TYR A 91 1.52 -7.44 10.12
C TYR A 91 1.70 -6.58 11.39
N PRO A 92 1.75 -5.24 11.28
CA PRO A 92 2.19 -4.37 12.38
C PRO A 92 1.24 -4.31 13.57
N ASP A 93 -0.03 -4.69 13.40
CA ASP A 93 -1.00 -4.70 14.51
C ASP A 93 -0.95 -6.01 15.33
N LEU A 94 -0.09 -6.98 14.98
CA LEU A 94 0.20 -8.15 15.82
C LEU A 94 1.10 -7.77 17.00
N GLU A 95 0.82 -8.32 18.19
CA GLU A 95 1.44 -7.90 19.45
C GLU A 95 2.94 -8.23 19.55
N ASP A 96 3.42 -9.20 18.78
CA ASP A 96 4.83 -9.58 18.71
C ASP A 96 5.55 -9.04 17.47
N ASP A 97 4.88 -8.22 16.66
CA ASP A 97 5.52 -7.58 15.53
C ASP A 97 6.55 -6.54 16.02
N LYS A 98 7.69 -6.48 15.34
CA LYS A 98 8.79 -5.56 15.68
C LYS A 98 8.38 -4.08 15.61
N TYR A 99 7.33 -3.75 14.86
CA TYR A 99 6.80 -2.39 14.71
C TYR A 99 5.52 -2.13 15.49
N HIS A 100 5.05 -3.08 16.31
CA HIS A 100 3.81 -2.94 17.07
C HIS A 100 3.75 -1.63 17.89
N ALA A 101 4.81 -1.31 18.62
CA ALA A 101 4.88 -0.07 19.40
C ALA A 101 4.83 1.22 18.53
N LEU A 102 5.28 1.15 17.28
CA LEU A 102 5.14 2.27 16.33
C LEU A 102 3.73 2.33 15.73
N ALA A 103 3.12 1.17 15.48
CA ALA A 103 1.74 1.07 15.03
C ALA A 103 0.80 1.68 16.08
N GLU A 104 0.93 1.32 17.36
CA GLU A 104 0.16 1.92 18.45
C GLU A 104 0.36 3.44 18.55
N LYS A 105 1.60 3.91 18.34
CA LYS A 105 1.92 5.35 18.43
C LYS A 105 1.34 6.16 17.28
N TYR A 106 1.43 5.68 16.05
CA TYR A 106 1.13 6.46 14.85
C TYR A 106 -0.20 6.09 14.19
N LEU A 107 -0.70 4.88 14.41
CA LEU A 107 -1.89 4.29 13.79
C LEU A 107 -2.82 3.66 14.85
N PRO A 108 -3.20 4.39 15.91
CA PRO A 108 -3.92 3.82 17.06
C PRO A 108 -5.31 3.27 16.74
N ASN A 109 -5.85 3.57 15.55
CA ASN A 109 -7.17 3.12 15.07
C ASN A 109 -7.07 2.02 14.00
N GLY A 110 -5.92 1.33 13.92
CA GLY A 110 -5.63 0.28 12.94
C GLY A 110 -4.68 0.75 11.84
N SER A 111 -3.81 -0.16 11.40
CA SER A 111 -2.72 0.13 10.47
C SER A 111 -3.16 0.18 9.01
N CYS A 112 -3.53 -0.97 8.43
CA CYS A 112 -3.99 -1.13 7.06
C CYS A 112 -4.67 -2.49 6.84
N GLY A 113 -5.27 -2.68 5.66
CA GLY A 113 -5.81 -3.97 5.23
C GLY A 113 -4.80 -4.91 4.57
N VAL A 114 -3.49 -4.62 4.62
CA VAL A 114 -2.48 -5.40 3.89
C VAL A 114 -1.57 -6.12 4.87
N LEU A 115 -1.40 -7.42 4.68
CA LEU A 115 -0.47 -8.25 5.43
C LEU A 115 0.35 -9.15 4.49
N SER A 116 1.50 -9.58 4.97
CA SER A 116 2.33 -10.57 4.27
C SER A 116 2.47 -11.82 5.13
N PHE A 117 2.54 -12.99 4.51
CA PHE A 117 2.79 -14.24 5.20
C PHE A 117 3.44 -15.25 4.26
N ALA A 118 3.91 -16.38 4.80
CA ALA A 118 4.30 -17.52 3.98
C ALA A 118 3.68 -18.81 4.51
N VAL A 119 3.34 -19.71 3.59
CA VAL A 119 2.96 -21.09 3.90
C VAL A 119 4.20 -21.98 3.92
N LYS A 120 4.22 -22.99 4.80
CA LYS A 120 5.27 -24.00 4.84
C LYS A 120 5.23 -24.82 3.55
N GLY A 121 6.41 -25.17 3.03
CA GLY A 121 6.55 -25.88 1.75
C GLY A 121 7.00 -24.99 0.60
N GLY A 122 7.30 -23.72 0.86
CA GLY A 122 7.97 -22.80 -0.07
C GLY A 122 7.11 -22.43 -1.28
N ARG A 123 7.78 -22.02 -2.35
CA ARG A 123 7.19 -21.45 -3.57
C ARG A 123 6.06 -22.30 -4.17
N ASP A 124 6.27 -23.60 -4.34
CA ASP A 124 5.27 -24.48 -4.95
C ASP A 124 4.00 -24.61 -4.10
N CYS A 125 4.15 -24.59 -2.77
CA CYS A 125 3.02 -24.60 -1.86
C CYS A 125 2.29 -23.25 -1.87
N ALA A 126 3.02 -22.13 -1.91
CA ALA A 126 2.43 -20.80 -2.03
C ALA A 126 1.62 -20.62 -3.32
N VAL A 127 2.13 -21.11 -4.45
CA VAL A 127 1.38 -21.12 -5.73
C VAL A 127 0.11 -21.96 -5.61
N LYS A 128 0.21 -23.20 -5.12
CA LYS A 128 -0.95 -24.07 -4.94
C LYS A 128 -2.00 -23.50 -3.98
N PHE A 129 -1.56 -22.89 -2.90
CA PHE A 129 -2.44 -22.22 -1.95
C PHE A 129 -3.21 -21.10 -2.65
N MET A 130 -2.51 -20.19 -3.31
CA MET A 130 -3.13 -19.08 -4.03
C MET A 130 -4.10 -19.54 -5.12
N ASP A 131 -3.74 -20.58 -5.89
CA ASP A 131 -4.59 -21.15 -6.95
C ASP A 131 -5.83 -21.92 -6.40
N SER A 132 -5.83 -22.26 -5.10
CA SER A 132 -6.91 -23.01 -4.47
C SER A 132 -8.04 -22.15 -3.91
N LEU A 133 -7.78 -20.85 -3.73
CA LEU A 133 -8.73 -19.87 -3.21
C LEU A 133 -9.86 -19.64 -4.22
N LYS A 134 -11.07 -19.41 -3.71
CA LYS A 134 -12.30 -19.27 -4.52
C LYS A 134 -12.95 -17.90 -4.33
N LEU A 135 -12.67 -17.24 -3.22
CA LEU A 135 -13.19 -15.91 -2.91
C LEU A 135 -12.12 -14.83 -3.12
N CYS A 136 -10.87 -15.09 -2.72
CA CYS A 136 -9.77 -14.14 -2.90
C CYS A 136 -9.37 -14.04 -4.38
N ASP A 137 -9.40 -12.82 -4.94
CA ASP A 137 -9.04 -12.57 -6.33
C ASP A 137 -7.50 -12.46 -6.49
N ILE A 138 -6.92 -13.10 -7.52
CA ILE A 138 -5.48 -12.99 -7.82
C ILE A 138 -5.21 -11.68 -8.55
N GLU A 139 -4.71 -10.68 -7.84
CA GLU A 139 -4.54 -9.33 -8.37
C GLU A 139 -3.26 -8.62 -7.91
N THR A 140 -2.74 -7.75 -8.78
CA THR A 140 -1.51 -7.01 -8.50
C THR A 140 -1.73 -5.72 -7.73
N HIS A 141 -2.93 -5.16 -7.77
CA HIS A 141 -3.30 -3.96 -7.01
C HIS A 141 -3.69 -4.33 -5.56
N VAL A 142 -3.97 -3.31 -4.74
CA VAL A 142 -4.28 -3.45 -3.31
C VAL A 142 -5.36 -2.45 -2.92
N ALA A 143 -5.95 -2.64 -1.74
CA ALA A 143 -6.94 -1.75 -1.14
C ALA A 143 -8.22 -1.57 -1.98
N ASP A 144 -8.62 -2.61 -2.72
CA ASP A 144 -9.97 -2.72 -3.25
C ASP A 144 -10.94 -3.15 -2.14
N ALA A 145 -12.24 -3.00 -2.38
CA ALA A 145 -13.29 -3.54 -1.52
C ALA A 145 -13.26 -5.08 -1.44
N LYS A 146 -12.72 -5.74 -2.47
CA LYS A 146 -12.49 -7.18 -2.50
C LYS A 146 -11.17 -7.56 -1.86
N THR A 147 -11.10 -8.78 -1.34
CA THR A 147 -9.86 -9.38 -0.89
C THR A 147 -9.04 -9.86 -2.08
N CYS A 148 -7.82 -9.35 -2.19
CA CYS A 148 -6.90 -9.65 -3.27
C CYS A 148 -5.65 -10.35 -2.74
N ILE A 149 -5.14 -11.32 -3.47
CA ILE A 149 -3.94 -12.08 -3.12
C ILE A 149 -2.91 -12.06 -4.24
N LEU A 150 -1.63 -12.07 -3.86
CA LEU A 150 -0.53 -12.17 -4.80
C LEU A 150 0.67 -12.89 -4.18
N HIS A 151 1.24 -13.83 -4.92
CA HIS A 151 2.57 -14.37 -4.65
C HIS A 151 3.60 -13.72 -5.61
N PRO A 152 4.39 -12.71 -5.17
CA PRO A 152 5.20 -11.90 -6.06
C PRO A 152 6.27 -12.68 -6.83
N ALA A 153 6.91 -13.66 -6.20
CA ALA A 153 7.99 -14.44 -6.81
C ALA A 153 7.53 -15.27 -8.02
N SER A 154 6.26 -15.70 -8.07
CA SER A 154 5.71 -16.42 -9.25
C SER A 154 5.01 -15.51 -10.26
N HIS A 155 4.71 -14.26 -9.90
CA HIS A 155 3.95 -13.33 -10.73
C HIS A 155 4.77 -12.10 -11.11
N THR A 156 4.71 -11.05 -10.29
CA THR A 156 5.26 -9.74 -10.60
C THR A 156 6.78 -9.73 -10.73
N HIS A 157 7.47 -10.60 -9.98
CA HIS A 157 8.92 -10.71 -9.95
C HIS A 157 9.42 -12.03 -10.52
N ARG A 158 8.61 -12.73 -11.33
CA ARG A 158 8.97 -14.04 -11.92
C ARG A 158 10.22 -14.04 -12.79
N GLN A 159 10.68 -12.86 -13.21
CA GLN A 159 11.89 -12.68 -14.03
C GLN A 159 13.17 -12.58 -13.20
N MET A 160 13.06 -12.48 -11.88
CA MET A 160 14.21 -12.42 -10.97
C MET A 160 14.65 -13.82 -10.56
N THR A 161 15.96 -13.97 -10.30
CA THR A 161 16.49 -15.15 -9.61
C THR A 161 16.16 -15.08 -8.11
N ASP A 162 16.30 -16.19 -7.39
CA ASP A 162 16.04 -16.23 -5.95
C ASP A 162 16.97 -15.29 -5.17
N GLU A 163 18.22 -15.12 -5.61
CA GLU A 163 19.16 -14.16 -5.00
C GLU A 163 18.68 -12.71 -5.20
N GLN A 164 18.21 -12.37 -6.41
CA GLN A 164 17.69 -11.04 -6.71
C GLN A 164 16.41 -10.73 -5.94
N LEU A 165 15.54 -11.73 -5.75
CA LEU A 165 14.34 -11.62 -4.93
C LEU A 165 14.71 -11.27 -3.48
N ILE A 166 15.65 -12.02 -2.89
CA ILE A 166 16.11 -11.79 -1.52
C ILE A 166 16.74 -10.40 -1.37
N GLU A 167 17.58 -9.98 -2.33
CA GLU A 167 18.18 -8.64 -2.33
C GLU A 167 17.11 -7.53 -2.41
N ALA A 168 16.04 -7.76 -3.17
CA ALA A 168 14.89 -6.85 -3.27
C ALA A 168 13.96 -6.88 -2.05
N GLY A 169 14.23 -7.73 -1.04
CA GLY A 169 13.39 -7.91 0.14
C GLY A 169 12.12 -8.72 -0.12
N VAL A 170 12.09 -9.50 -1.20
CA VAL A 170 10.98 -10.39 -1.55
C VAL A 170 11.40 -11.82 -1.22
N ALA A 171 10.89 -12.38 -0.12
CA ALA A 171 11.12 -13.79 0.17
C ALA A 171 10.45 -14.66 -0.94
N PRO A 172 11.10 -15.73 -1.43
CA PRO A 172 10.53 -16.57 -2.50
C PRO A 172 9.21 -17.28 -2.16
N ASP A 173 8.83 -17.32 -0.88
CA ASP A 173 7.60 -17.90 -0.33
C ASP A 173 6.57 -16.83 0.11
N LEU A 174 6.89 -15.54 -0.06
CA LEU A 174 6.05 -14.43 0.38
C LEU A 174 4.74 -14.40 -0.40
N ILE A 175 3.63 -14.39 0.34
CA ILE A 175 2.28 -14.13 -0.13
C ILE A 175 1.85 -12.78 0.46
N ARG A 176 1.38 -11.88 -0.38
CA ARG A 176 0.75 -10.63 0.01
C ARG A 176 -0.76 -10.78 -0.08
N LEU A 177 -1.45 -10.48 1.02
CA LEU A 177 -2.91 -10.45 1.09
C LEU A 177 -3.37 -9.01 1.37
N SER A 178 -4.18 -8.48 0.47
CA SER A 178 -4.89 -7.21 0.64
C SER A 178 -6.33 -7.54 1.01
N VAL A 179 -6.62 -7.54 2.30
CA VAL A 179 -7.90 -7.93 2.88
C VAL A 179 -8.96 -6.87 2.60
N GLY A 180 -10.07 -7.32 2.03
CA GLY A 180 -11.23 -6.53 1.64
C GLY A 180 -12.27 -6.35 2.74
N LEU A 181 -13.51 -6.10 2.33
CA LEU A 181 -14.65 -5.75 3.17
C LEU A 181 -15.61 -6.91 3.42
N GLU A 182 -15.30 -8.09 2.90
CA GLU A 182 -16.11 -9.29 3.03
C GLU A 182 -16.34 -9.69 4.50
N ASN A 183 -17.25 -10.64 4.72
CA ASN A 183 -17.34 -11.28 6.02
C ASN A 183 -16.03 -12.03 6.29
N VAL A 184 -15.40 -11.72 7.42
CA VAL A 184 -14.14 -12.33 7.84
C VAL A 184 -14.23 -13.85 7.97
N ASP A 185 -15.39 -14.39 8.36
CA ASP A 185 -15.58 -15.83 8.49
C ASP A 185 -15.55 -16.52 7.11
N ASP A 186 -16.09 -15.87 6.08
CA ASP A 186 -16.05 -16.38 4.70
C ASP A 186 -14.62 -16.31 4.14
N LEU A 187 -13.85 -15.28 4.49
CA LEU A 187 -12.43 -15.17 4.13
C LEU A 187 -11.59 -16.24 4.82
N ILE A 188 -11.81 -16.46 6.12
CA ILE A 188 -11.14 -17.52 6.88
C ILE A 188 -11.53 -18.91 6.37
N ALA A 189 -12.76 -19.10 5.89
CA ALA A 189 -13.19 -20.36 5.29
C ALA A 189 -12.57 -20.62 3.91
N ASP A 190 -12.25 -19.56 3.16
CA ASP A 190 -11.55 -19.65 1.87
C ASP A 190 -10.06 -19.95 2.06
N ILE A 191 -9.42 -19.35 3.08
CA ILE A 191 -7.99 -19.46 3.45
C ILE A 191 -7.68 -20.78 4.17
#